data_AF-A0A2E1QTI3-F1
#
_entry.id   AF-A0A2E1QTI3-F1
#
_cell.length_a   1.000
_cell.length_b   1.000
_cell.length_c   1.000
_cell.angle_alpha   90.00
_cell.angle_beta   90.00
_cell.angle_gamma   90.00
#
_symmetry.space_group_name_H-M   'P 1'
#
loop_
_entity.id
_entity.type
_entity.pdbx_description
1 polymer ?
#
loop_
_entity_poly.entity_id
_entity_poly.type
_entity_poly.pdbx_seq_one_letter_code
_entity_poly.pdbx_strand_id
1 'polypeptide(L)'
;MFDLKQDNPSLCGYCKSPARGYLLIDTKKTFGACSMSHLRKLQKGEKLKNKARLSEKGLHYAIKETKQTYLKIAKTEKTWTLHEWSKTNREKLFANIVREYLNFANYQAETGKTDFGQTDEIL
;
A
#
# COMPACT_ATOMS: atom_id res chain seq x y z
N MET A 1 10.87 26.22 -21.19
CA MET A 1 11.72 25.27 -21.93
C MET A 1 12.17 24.23 -20.92
N PHE A 2 11.95 22.93 -21.16
CA PHE A 2 12.31 21.86 -20.22
C PHE A 2 13.84 21.71 -20.18
N ASP A 3 14.47 21.88 -19.02
CA ASP A 3 15.90 21.66 -18.87
C ASP A 3 16.13 20.20 -18.46
N LEU A 4 16.59 19.39 -19.42
CA LEU A 4 16.89 17.98 -19.23
C LEU A 4 17.87 17.67 -18.08
N LYS A 5 18.73 18.61 -17.68
CA LYS A 5 19.66 18.43 -16.55
C LYS A 5 19.03 18.80 -15.21
N GLN A 6 18.07 19.72 -15.19
CA GLN A 6 17.43 20.21 -13.96
C GLN A 6 16.11 19.50 -13.65
N ASP A 7 15.35 19.12 -14.69
CA ASP A 7 13.99 18.59 -14.57
C ASP A 7 13.91 17.07 -14.79
N ASN A 8 15.06 16.37 -14.76
CA ASN A 8 15.11 14.94 -15.09
C ASN A 8 14.35 14.08 -14.05
N PRO A 9 13.29 13.35 -14.45
CA PRO A 9 12.52 12.54 -13.51
C PRO A 9 13.37 11.40 -12.92
N SER A 10 13.59 11.45 -11.61
CA SER A 10 14.40 10.45 -10.89
C SER A 10 13.73 9.08 -10.76
N LEU A 11 12.41 8.99 -10.97
CA LEU A 11 11.64 7.76 -10.84
C LEU A 11 10.96 7.36 -12.13
N CYS A 12 10.85 6.05 -12.35
CA CYS A 12 10.12 5.49 -13.47
C CYS A 12 8.63 5.88 -13.40
N GLY A 13 8.11 6.50 -14.45
CA GLY A 13 6.71 6.86 -14.59
C GLY A 13 5.75 5.68 -14.39
N TYR A 14 6.19 4.46 -14.73
CA TYR A 14 5.41 3.23 -14.64
C TYR A 14 5.52 2.56 -13.25
N CYS A 15 6.70 2.10 -12.83
CA CYS A 15 6.88 1.29 -11.62
C CYS A 15 7.45 2.02 -10.40
N LYS A 16 7.84 3.30 -10.55
CA LYS A 16 8.43 4.12 -9.47
C LYS A 16 9.78 3.65 -8.91
N SER A 17 10.37 2.60 -9.45
CA SER A 17 11.80 2.32 -9.27
C SER A 17 12.63 3.48 -9.84
N PRO A 18 13.90 3.66 -9.41
CA PRO A 18 14.79 4.65 -9.99
C PRO A 18 14.76 4.61 -11.53
N ALA A 19 14.52 5.76 -12.14
CA ALA A 19 14.62 5.89 -13.59
C ALA A 19 16.07 5.68 -14.02
N ARG A 20 16.25 5.16 -15.23
CA ARG A 20 17.56 5.09 -15.89
C ARG A 20 17.58 6.14 -17.01
N GLY A 21 18.53 6.04 -17.94
CA GLY A 21 18.65 6.96 -19.08
C GLY A 21 17.52 6.91 -20.13
N TYR A 22 16.34 6.36 -19.80
CA TYR A 22 15.19 6.29 -20.71
C TYR A 22 14.19 7.39 -20.39
N LEU A 23 13.94 8.27 -21.35
CA LEU A 23 13.04 9.41 -21.18
C LEU A 23 11.95 9.42 -22.24
N LEU A 24 10.72 9.67 -21.80
CA LEU A 24 9.62 10.06 -22.65
C LEU A 24 9.38 11.55 -22.43
N ILE A 25 9.70 12.35 -23.44
CA ILE A 25 9.51 13.80 -23.43
C ILE A 25 8.34 14.12 -24.36
N ASP A 26 7.36 14.83 -23.83
CA ASP A 26 6.27 15.46 -24.56
C ASP A 26 6.35 16.98 -24.30
N THR A 27 5.72 17.77 -25.15
CA THR A 27 5.63 19.25 -25.10
C THR A 27 5.30 19.83 -23.73
N LYS A 28 4.65 19.07 -22.84
CA LYS A 28 4.24 19.51 -21.49
C LYS A 28 4.73 18.61 -20.34
N LYS A 29 5.33 17.44 -20.63
CA LYS A 29 5.55 16.40 -19.60
C LYS A 29 6.80 15.60 -19.92
N THR A 30 7.54 15.23 -18.87
CA THR A 30 8.65 14.30 -18.98
C THR A 30 8.47 13.14 -18.02
N PHE A 31 8.66 11.92 -18.52
CA PHE A 31 8.62 10.69 -17.73
C PHE A 31 9.95 9.95 -17.83
N GLY A 32 10.47 9.51 -16.69
CA GLY A 32 11.59 8.59 -16.63
C GLY A 32 11.12 7.15 -16.80
N ALA A 33 11.97 6.27 -17.31
CA ALA A 33 11.73 4.83 -17.33
C ALA A 33 12.96 4.05 -16.83
N CYS A 34 12.72 2.97 -16.09
CA CYS A 34 13.80 2.09 -15.63
C CYS A 34 14.22 1.03 -16.67
N SER A 35 13.43 0.86 -17.74
CA SER A 35 13.67 -0.09 -18.83
C SER A 35 12.99 0.35 -20.13
N MET A 36 13.44 -0.19 -21.26
CA MET A 36 12.79 0.00 -22.56
C MET A 36 11.34 -0.53 -22.57
N SER A 37 11.07 -1.62 -21.85
CA SER A 37 9.72 -2.16 -21.74
C SER A 37 8.76 -1.19 -21.04
N HIS A 38 9.21 -0.54 -19.95
CA HIS A 38 8.40 0.46 -19.26
C HIS A 38 8.28 1.77 -20.05
N LEU A 39 9.30 2.15 -20.82
CA LEU A 39 9.20 3.29 -21.74
C LEU A 39 8.11 3.08 -22.79
N ARG A 40 8.05 1.88 -23.40
CA ARG A 40 7.00 1.51 -24.37
C ARG A 40 5.60 1.53 -23.76
N LYS A 41 5.45 1.10 -22.51
CA LYS A 41 4.17 1.19 -21.78
C LYS A 41 3.76 2.65 -21.56
N LEU A 42 4.70 3.50 -21.15
CA LEU A 42 4.46 4.93 -20.97
C LEU A 42 4.07 5.63 -22.28
N GLN A 43 4.72 5.29 -23.40
CA GLN A 43 4.37 5.80 -24.74
C GLN A 43 2.93 5.43 -25.14
N LYS A 44 2.44 4.25 -24.74
CA LYS A 44 1.05 3.81 -24.93
C LYS A 44 0.05 4.43 -23.94
N GLY A 45 0.51 5.30 -23.03
CA GLY A 45 -0.31 5.86 -21.96
C GLY A 45 -0.60 4.87 -20.82
N GLU A 46 0.00 3.68 -20.83
CA GLU A 46 -0.19 2.67 -19.80
C GLU A 46 0.57 3.06 -18.53
N LYS A 47 -0.14 3.07 -17.40
CA LYS A 47 0.42 3.27 -16.06
C LYS A 47 -0.06 2.15 -15.16
N LEU A 48 0.75 1.77 -14.16
CA LEU A 48 0.26 0.90 -13.10
C LEU A 48 -0.91 1.59 -12.41
N LYS A 49 -2.10 0.98 -12.48
CA LYS A 49 -3.33 1.49 -11.87
C LYS A 49 -3.21 1.58 -10.35
N ASN A 50 -2.57 0.59 -9.73
CA ASN A 50 -2.31 0.54 -8.29
C ASN A 50 -0.81 0.51 -7.98
N LYS A 51 -0.39 1.42 -7.10
CA LYS A 51 1.00 1.53 -6.62
C LYS A 51 1.25 0.67 -5.38
N ALA A 52 0.24 0.55 -4.53
CA ALA A 52 0.32 -0.25 -3.32
C ALA A 52 0.06 -1.71 -3.64
N ARG A 53 0.88 -2.59 -3.05
CA ARG A 53 0.60 -4.02 -2.95
C ARG A 53 0.23 -4.31 -1.51
N LEU A 54 -0.77 -5.17 -1.32
CA LEU A 54 -1.12 -5.68 -0.01
C LEU A 54 -0.47 -7.05 0.19
N SER A 55 0.06 -7.28 1.39
CA SER A 55 0.43 -8.62 1.85
C SER A 55 -0.83 -9.32 2.30
N GLU A 56 -1.18 -10.44 1.66
CA GLU A 56 -2.34 -11.25 2.09
C GLU A 56 -2.17 -11.76 3.53
N LYS A 57 -0.96 -12.18 3.91
CA LYS A 57 -0.64 -12.56 5.29
C LYS A 57 -0.82 -11.39 6.26
N GLY A 58 -0.36 -10.20 5.89
CA GLY A 58 -0.53 -9.00 6.69
C GLY A 58 -1.99 -8.58 6.82
N LEU A 59 -2.78 -8.76 5.76
CA LEU A 59 -4.22 -8.52 5.79
C LEU A 59 -4.93 -9.51 6.72
N HIS A 60 -4.62 -10.79 6.63
CA HIS A 60 -5.18 -11.81 7.52
C HIS A 60 -4.82 -11.57 8.99
N TYR A 61 -3.57 -11.22 9.27
CA TYR A 61 -3.13 -10.82 10.60
C TYR A 61 -3.94 -9.63 11.12
N ALA A 62 -4.02 -8.54 10.36
CA ALA A 62 -4.74 -7.34 10.77
C ALA A 62 -6.23 -7.59 11.03
N ILE A 63 -6.88 -8.45 10.23
CA ILE A 63 -8.26 -8.87 10.43
C ILE A 63 -8.40 -9.69 11.73
N LYS A 64 -7.51 -10.66 11.96
CA LYS A 64 -7.48 -11.50 13.18
C LYS A 64 -7.39 -10.62 14.42
N GLU A 65 -6.43 -9.71 14.47
CA GLU A 65 -6.21 -8.81 15.61
C GLU A 65 -7.36 -7.80 15.79
N THR A 66 -7.97 -7.36 14.70
CA THR A 66 -9.10 -6.40 14.77
C THR A 66 -10.42 -7.04 15.19
N LYS A 67 -10.56 -8.37 15.10
CA LYS A 67 -11.78 -9.09 15.48
C LYS A 67 -12.23 -8.76 16.91
N GLN A 68 -11.30 -8.69 17.87
CA GLN A 68 -11.65 -8.39 19.27
C GLN A 68 -12.16 -6.95 19.44
N THR A 69 -11.56 -6.00 18.71
CA THR A 69 -12.02 -4.60 18.67
C THR A 69 -13.44 -4.51 18.11
N TYR A 70 -13.74 -5.22 17.01
CA TYR A 70 -15.09 -5.30 16.45
C TYR A 70 -16.09 -5.83 17.48
N LEU A 71 -15.81 -6.99 18.09
CA LEU A 71 -16.72 -7.61 19.05
C LEU A 71 -17.00 -6.72 20.26
N LYS A 72 -15.97 -6.02 20.76
CA LYS A 72 -16.12 -5.09 21.88
C LYS A 72 -17.01 -3.91 21.52
N ILE A 73 -16.77 -3.29 20.36
CA ILE A 73 -17.55 -2.14 19.89
C ILE A 73 -19.00 -2.54 19.61
N ALA A 74 -19.23 -3.67 18.95
CA ALA A 74 -20.58 -4.16 18.64
C ALA A 74 -21.42 -4.33 19.90
N LYS A 75 -20.83 -4.86 20.98
CA LYS A 75 -21.49 -4.98 22.29
C LYS A 75 -21.83 -3.62 22.90
N THR A 76 -20.93 -2.64 22.79
CA THR A 76 -21.15 -1.27 23.30
C THR A 76 -22.24 -0.54 22.51
N GLU A 77 -22.23 -0.65 21.18
CA GLU A 77 -23.19 -0.02 20.27
C GLU A 77 -24.53 -0.78 20.22
N LYS A 78 -24.62 -1.98 20.82
CA LYS A 78 -25.79 -2.86 20.84
C LYS A 78 -26.29 -3.28 19.44
N THR A 79 -25.41 -3.23 18.45
CA THR A 79 -25.68 -3.68 17.08
C THR A 79 -24.42 -4.23 16.44
N TRP A 80 -24.58 -5.25 15.59
CA TRP A 80 -23.52 -5.83 14.79
C TRP A 80 -23.32 -5.09 13.45
N THR A 81 -24.21 -4.15 13.14
CA THR A 81 -24.27 -3.45 11.87
C THR A 81 -23.39 -2.19 11.90
N LEU A 82 -22.28 -2.22 11.16
CA LEU A 82 -21.22 -1.20 11.26
C LEU A 82 -21.68 0.22 10.93
N HIS A 83 -22.60 0.42 9.98
CA HIS A 83 -23.05 1.75 9.60
C HIS A 83 -23.96 2.43 10.64
N GLU A 84 -24.50 1.66 11.59
CA GLU A 84 -25.30 2.15 12.72
C GLU A 84 -24.43 2.65 13.87
N TRP A 85 -23.13 2.31 13.88
CA TRP A 85 -22.22 2.73 14.93
C TRP A 85 -21.91 4.23 14.87
N SER A 86 -21.56 4.78 16.04
CA SER A 86 -21.02 6.14 16.12
C SER A 86 -19.79 6.30 15.22
N LYS A 87 -19.58 7.52 14.72
CA LYS A 87 -18.41 7.86 13.89
C LYS A 87 -17.11 7.48 14.60
N THR A 88 -16.98 7.83 15.87
CA THR A 88 -15.80 7.53 16.70
C THR A 88 -15.48 6.04 16.76
N ASN A 89 -16.49 5.18 16.92
CA ASN A 89 -16.27 3.74 17.00
C ASN A 89 -15.96 3.12 15.63
N ARG A 90 -16.56 3.63 14.54
CA ARG A 90 -16.14 3.25 13.18
C ARG A 90 -14.68 3.62 12.92
N GLU A 91 -14.29 4.85 13.23
CA GLU A 91 -12.91 5.31 13.10
C GLU A 91 -11.95 4.47 13.93
N LYS A 92 -12.34 4.11 15.15
CA LYS A 92 -11.54 3.23 16.01
C LYS A 92 -11.30 1.85 15.41
N LEU A 93 -12.32 1.24 14.80
CA LEU A 93 -12.18 -0.04 14.12
C LEU A 93 -11.20 0.06 12.94
N PHE A 94 -11.37 1.06 12.08
CA PHE A 94 -10.52 1.26 10.91
C PHE A 94 -9.09 1.67 11.27
N ALA A 95 -8.91 2.49 12.31
CA ALA A 95 -7.60 2.84 12.83
C ALA A 95 -6.87 1.59 13.33
N ASN A 96 -7.58 0.67 14.00
CA ASN A 96 -6.99 -0.57 14.47
C ASN A 96 -6.52 -1.47 13.32
N ILE A 97 -7.36 -1.72 12.31
CA ILE A 97 -6.97 -2.59 11.19
C ILE A 97 -5.79 -2.02 10.39
N VAL A 98 -5.76 -0.70 10.19
CA VAL A 98 -4.62 -0.03 9.52
C VAL A 98 -3.37 -0.16 10.37
N ARG A 99 -3.45 0.07 11.68
CA ARG A 99 -2.32 -0.05 12.59
C ARG A 99 -1.74 -1.47 12.60
N GLU A 100 -2.58 -2.50 12.74
CA GLU A 100 -2.08 -3.87 12.80
C GLU A 100 -1.49 -4.33 11.45
N TYR A 101 -2.05 -3.86 10.32
CA TYR A 101 -1.44 -4.10 9.03
C TYR A 101 -0.05 -3.43 8.91
N LEU A 102 0.08 -2.19 9.39
CA LEU A 102 1.35 -1.46 9.37
C LEU A 102 2.38 -2.09 10.33
N ASN A 103 1.95 -2.63 11.47
CA ASN A 103 2.82 -3.39 12.37
C ASN A 103 3.42 -4.61 11.65
N PHE A 104 2.59 -5.39 10.95
CA PHE A 104 3.06 -6.49 10.11
C PHE A 104 4.03 -6.01 9.03
N ALA A 105 3.66 -4.95 8.30
CA ALA A 105 4.48 -4.42 7.21
C ALA A 105 5.84 -3.92 7.71
N ASN A 106 5.87 -3.29 8.90
CA ASN A 106 7.11 -2.86 9.54
C ASN A 106 8.00 -4.05 9.89
N TYR A 107 7.43 -5.09 10.53
CA TYR A 107 8.16 -6.32 10.80
C TYR A 107 8.76 -6.95 9.53
N GLN A 108 7.97 -7.02 8.46
CA GLN A 108 8.43 -7.53 7.18
C GLN A 108 9.56 -6.66 6.60
N ALA A 109 9.47 -5.34 6.72
CA ALA A 109 10.49 -4.42 6.24
C ALA A 109 11.82 -4.54 7.01
N GLU A 110 11.75 -4.73 8.34
CA GLU A 110 12.92 -4.85 9.20
C GLU A 110 13.62 -6.20 9.07
N THR A 111 12.86 -7.29 8.89
CA THR A 111 13.38 -8.66 8.99
C THR A 111 13.40 -9.43 7.67
N GLY A 112 12.62 -8.99 6.68
CA GLY A 112 12.33 -9.74 5.46
C GLY A 112 11.38 -10.92 5.64
N LYS A 113 10.90 -11.19 6.86
CA LYS A 113 10.05 -12.36 7.18
C LYS A 113 8.55 -12.03 7.13
N THR A 114 7.71 -13.07 7.21
CA THR A 114 6.23 -12.97 7.08
C THR A 114 5.45 -13.78 8.11
N ASP A 115 6.14 -14.22 9.17
CA ASP A 115 5.67 -15.01 10.31
C ASP A 115 5.22 -14.13 11.51
N PHE A 116 5.08 -12.81 11.31
CA PHE A 116 4.61 -11.90 12.35
C PHE A 116 3.26 -12.31 12.93
N GLY A 117 3.19 -12.47 14.25
CA GLY A 117 1.96 -12.86 14.96
C GLY A 117 1.56 -14.32 14.73
N GLN A 118 2.41 -15.14 14.09
CA GLN A 118 2.28 -16.59 14.14
C GLN A 118 2.82 -17.05 15.50
N THR A 119 1.92 -17.52 16.35
CA THR A 119 2.30 -18.39 17.46
C THR A 119 2.52 -19.77 16.87
N ASP A 120 3.69 -20.36 17.08
CA ASP A 120 3.90 -21.79 16.81
C ASP A 120 2.84 -22.56 17.61
N GLU A 121 1.76 -22.99 16.95
CA GLU A 121 0.93 -24.06 17.49
C GLU A 121 1.79 -25.32 17.39
N ILE A 122 2.57 -25.57 18.44
CA ILE A 122 3.15 -26.88 18.71
C ILE A 122 1.95 -27.81 18.91
N LEU A 123 1.63 -28.57 17.86
CA LEU A 123 0.78 -29.75 17.91
C LEU A 123 1.44 -30.85 18.75
#